data_AF-A0AAN6DYP0-F1
#
_entry.id   AF-A0AAN6DYP0-F1
#
_cell.length_a   1.000
_cell.length_b   1.000
_cell.length_c   1.000
_cell.angle_alpha   90.00
_cell.angle_beta   90.00
_cell.angle_gamma   90.00
#
_symmetry.space_group_name_H-M   'P 1'
#
loop_
_entity.id
_entity.type
_entity.pdbx_description
1 polymer ?
#
loop_
_entity_poly.entity_id
_entity_poly.type
_entity_poly.pdbx_seq_one_letter_code
_entity_poly.pdbx_strand_id
1 'polypeptide(L)'
;MRFLSLLASTAWSAFVFLLLSGSAARAQTFNTANVRLTFYSYVDNTDNLDGDCTANCDAGGTAGTLQLAYQCPGRSGLAGGVGDQDSPITAASAGDNLPVAQCDSFYVPYLQKWFIYEDFCTDCQDDPPHFDLFAGGSPDDNLCPNICSCEDQLTPDADTCIYTDVDDGGALEVSGSALFDGSNCNFAGTSASSC
;
A
#
# COMPACT_ATOMS: atom_id res chain seq x y z
N MET A 1 -90.02 2.68 28.03
CA MET A 1 -88.94 1.67 27.87
C MET A 1 -88.30 1.89 26.51
N ARG A 2 -87.16 2.59 26.45
CA ARG A 2 -86.40 2.85 25.22
C ARG A 2 -85.04 2.18 25.39
N PHE A 3 -84.77 1.15 24.61
CA PHE A 3 -83.46 0.51 24.52
C PHE A 3 -82.60 1.32 23.52
N LEU A 4 -81.44 1.81 23.97
CA LEU A 4 -80.40 2.34 23.10
C LEU A 4 -79.50 1.18 22.66
N SER A 5 -79.35 1.01 21.35
CA SER A 5 -78.38 0.11 20.72
C SER A 5 -76.96 0.66 20.84
N LEU A 6 -76.03 -0.16 21.33
CA LEU A 6 -74.58 0.06 21.15
C LEU A 6 -74.13 -0.50 19.80
N LEU A 7 -73.52 0.33 18.97
CA LEU A 7 -72.74 -0.08 17.80
C LEU A 7 -71.29 -0.31 18.24
N ALA A 8 -70.78 -1.53 18.04
CA ALA A 8 -69.38 -1.88 18.23
C ALA A 8 -68.60 -1.59 16.93
N SER A 9 -67.61 -0.70 17.01
CA SER A 9 -66.64 -0.44 15.94
C SER A 9 -65.47 -1.40 16.08
N THR A 10 -65.18 -2.20 15.06
CA THR A 10 -64.00 -3.08 15.02
C THR A 10 -62.93 -2.43 14.14
N ALA A 11 -61.83 -2.01 14.76
CA ALA A 11 -60.66 -1.50 14.07
C ALA A 11 -59.78 -2.69 13.59
N TRP A 12 -59.61 -2.82 12.28
CA TRP A 12 -58.64 -3.74 11.69
C TRP A 12 -57.25 -3.12 11.72
N SER A 13 -56.32 -3.73 12.46
CA SER A 13 -54.90 -3.36 12.41
C SER A 13 -54.22 -4.13 11.29
N ALA A 14 -53.75 -3.43 10.26
CA ALA A 14 -52.89 -3.98 9.23
C ALA A 14 -51.44 -4.04 9.75
N PHE A 15 -50.93 -5.25 9.99
CA PHE A 15 -49.51 -5.48 10.24
C PHE A 15 -48.74 -5.42 8.92
N VAL A 16 -47.97 -4.36 8.72
CA VAL A 16 -46.97 -4.27 7.64
C VAL A 16 -45.74 -5.04 8.12
N PHE A 17 -45.49 -6.21 7.51
CA PHE A 17 -44.21 -6.92 7.67
C PHE A 17 -43.15 -6.21 6.83
N LEU A 18 -42.26 -5.47 7.50
CA LEU A 18 -41.03 -4.97 6.90
C LEU A 18 -40.06 -6.15 6.76
N LEU A 19 -39.91 -6.69 5.55
CA LEU A 19 -38.86 -7.65 5.24
C LEU A 19 -37.52 -6.90 5.21
N LEU A 20 -36.74 -6.98 6.29
CA LEU A 20 -35.33 -6.59 6.25
C LEU A 20 -34.56 -7.67 5.49
N SER A 21 -34.32 -7.47 4.20
CA SER A 21 -33.29 -8.18 3.46
C SER A 21 -31.92 -7.69 3.93
N GLY A 22 -31.41 -8.29 5.00
CA GLY A 22 -30.03 -8.09 5.44
C GLY A 22 -29.08 -8.73 4.45
N SER A 23 -28.40 -7.93 3.64
CA SER A 23 -27.24 -8.37 2.88
C SER A 23 -26.12 -8.70 3.86
N ALA A 24 -25.80 -9.97 4.05
CA ALA A 24 -24.59 -10.35 4.76
C ALA A 24 -23.39 -9.94 3.90
N ALA A 25 -22.62 -8.94 4.34
CA ALA A 25 -21.32 -8.65 3.76
C ALA A 25 -20.45 -9.90 3.91
N ARG A 26 -20.00 -10.49 2.80
CA ARG A 26 -18.95 -11.50 2.85
C ARG A 26 -17.66 -10.80 3.28
N ALA A 27 -16.95 -11.40 4.24
CA ALA A 27 -15.57 -10.98 4.51
C ALA A 27 -14.76 -11.18 3.23
N GLN A 28 -14.08 -10.13 2.79
CA GLN A 28 -13.16 -10.19 1.67
C GLN A 28 -11.94 -11.01 2.10
N THR A 29 -11.51 -11.93 1.25
CA THR A 29 -10.36 -12.79 1.50
C THR A 29 -9.30 -12.48 0.46
N PHE A 30 -8.15 -12.00 0.91
CA PHE A 30 -6.96 -11.80 0.08
C PHE A 30 -6.01 -12.98 0.24
N ASN A 31 -5.18 -13.22 -0.76
CA ASN A 31 -4.00 -14.05 -0.57
C ASN A 31 -2.98 -13.26 0.27
N THR A 32 -2.12 -13.99 0.99
CA THR A 32 -1.10 -13.37 1.85
C THR A 32 0.25 -14.04 1.62
N ALA A 33 1.32 -13.27 1.80
CA ALA A 33 2.69 -13.76 1.73
C ALA A 33 3.56 -13.02 2.75
N ASN A 34 4.52 -13.72 3.35
CA ASN A 34 5.59 -13.11 4.13
C ASN A 34 6.74 -12.73 3.21
N VAL A 35 7.16 -11.47 3.27
CA VAL A 35 8.23 -10.91 2.43
C VAL A 35 9.16 -10.05 3.28
N ARG A 36 10.41 -9.91 2.86
CA ARG A 36 11.29 -8.85 3.35
C ARG A 36 10.92 -7.54 2.68
N LEU A 37 10.84 -6.46 3.45
CA LEU A 37 10.61 -5.11 2.95
C LEU A 37 11.75 -4.21 3.37
N THR A 38 12.35 -3.51 2.42
CA THR A 38 13.24 -2.37 2.63
C THR A 38 12.69 -1.16 1.89
N PHE A 39 13.37 -0.03 2.02
CA PHE A 39 13.00 1.19 1.32
C PHE A 39 14.22 1.82 0.66
N TYR A 40 13.96 2.43 -0.48
CA TYR A 40 14.90 3.25 -1.22
C TYR A 40 14.19 4.54 -1.65
N SER A 41 14.94 5.49 -2.18
CA SER A 41 14.43 6.76 -2.67
C SER A 41 15.11 7.14 -3.97
N TYR A 42 14.85 8.36 -4.42
CA TYR A 42 15.55 8.91 -5.57
C TYR A 42 17.07 8.86 -5.36
N VAL A 43 17.57 9.16 -4.16
CA VAL A 43 18.99 9.49 -3.96
C VAL A 43 19.92 8.29 -3.97
N ASP A 44 19.43 7.11 -3.62
CA ASP A 44 20.12 5.83 -3.63
C ASP A 44 19.69 4.90 -4.77
N ASN A 45 18.67 5.28 -5.56
CA ASN A 45 18.40 4.65 -6.85
C ASN A 45 19.46 5.08 -7.90
N THR A 46 20.67 4.55 -7.77
CA THR A 46 21.82 4.93 -8.58
C THR A 46 22.92 3.88 -8.55
N ASP A 47 23.77 3.87 -9.59
CA ASP A 47 24.92 2.97 -9.69
C ASP A 47 26.19 3.53 -9.02
N ASN A 48 26.13 4.76 -8.51
CA ASN A 48 27.25 5.36 -7.79
C ASN A 48 27.16 5.09 -6.28
N LEU A 49 28.32 5.02 -5.63
CA LEU A 49 28.44 4.81 -4.18
C LEU A 49 27.67 3.59 -3.64
N ASP A 50 27.42 2.57 -4.48
CA ASP A 50 26.81 1.29 -4.12
C ASP A 50 25.41 1.42 -3.50
N GLY A 51 24.64 2.45 -3.89
CA GLY A 51 23.30 2.68 -3.33
C GLY A 51 23.31 3.14 -1.86
N ASP A 52 24.43 3.63 -1.33
CA ASP A 52 24.46 4.20 0.03
C ASP A 52 23.74 5.56 0.04
N CYS A 53 22.52 5.59 0.57
CA CYS A 53 21.72 6.80 0.69
C CYS A 53 22.45 7.92 1.44
N THR A 54 23.13 7.61 2.55
CA THR A 54 23.82 8.64 3.35
C THR A 54 24.97 9.24 2.58
N ALA A 55 25.81 8.40 1.97
CA ALA A 55 26.94 8.87 1.16
C ALA A 55 26.47 9.67 -0.06
N ASN A 56 25.36 9.28 -0.69
CA ASN A 56 24.75 10.02 -1.79
C ASN A 56 24.18 11.37 -1.34
N CYS A 57 23.50 11.43 -0.20
CA CYS A 57 23.06 12.70 0.39
C CYS A 57 24.22 13.62 0.75
N ASP A 58 25.31 13.10 1.33
CA ASP A 58 26.52 13.86 1.62
C ASP A 58 27.21 14.40 0.35
N ALA A 59 27.07 13.68 -0.78
CA ALA A 59 27.51 14.09 -2.10
C ALA A 59 26.53 15.06 -2.81
N GLY A 60 25.44 15.46 -2.15
CA GLY A 60 24.46 16.43 -2.63
C GLY A 60 23.15 15.84 -3.16
N GLY A 61 23.00 14.51 -3.15
CA GLY A 61 21.75 13.81 -3.48
C GLY A 61 21.25 14.01 -4.90
N THR A 62 22.15 14.17 -5.88
CA THR A 62 21.81 14.43 -7.29
C THR A 62 22.14 13.25 -8.21
N ALA A 63 22.69 12.17 -7.66
CA ALA A 63 23.13 11.01 -8.41
C ALA A 63 22.00 10.06 -8.81
N GLY A 64 20.86 10.21 -8.16
CA GLY A 64 19.68 9.40 -8.31
C GLY A 64 19.03 9.39 -9.70
N THR A 65 18.23 8.37 -9.94
CA THR A 65 17.27 8.31 -11.04
C THR A 65 15.87 7.91 -10.56
N LEU A 66 14.86 8.26 -11.36
CA LEU A 66 13.50 7.74 -11.21
C LEU A 66 13.19 6.68 -12.27
N GLN A 67 14.13 6.38 -13.17
CA GLN A 67 13.86 5.52 -14.32
C GLN A 67 13.61 4.08 -13.89
N LEU A 68 12.46 3.54 -14.28
CA LEU A 68 12.09 2.16 -13.97
C LEU A 68 12.67 1.16 -14.98
N ALA A 69 13.03 -0.02 -14.49
CA ALA A 69 13.44 -1.16 -15.30
C ALA A 69 12.30 -1.73 -16.16
N TYR A 70 11.05 -1.65 -15.68
CA TYR A 70 9.89 -2.19 -16.37
C TYR A 70 8.91 -1.09 -16.79
N GLN A 71 8.34 -1.25 -17.98
CA GLN A 71 7.32 -0.34 -18.50
C GLN A 71 5.94 -0.99 -18.36
N CYS A 72 5.30 -0.75 -17.22
CA CYS A 72 3.98 -1.29 -16.92
C CYS A 72 2.86 -0.47 -17.60
N PRO A 73 1.80 -1.10 -18.15
CA PRO A 73 0.73 -0.39 -18.83
C PRO A 73 0.07 0.68 -17.94
N GLY A 74 -0.12 1.89 -18.47
CA GLY A 74 -0.77 2.99 -17.75
C GLY A 74 0.11 3.72 -16.74
N ARG A 75 1.39 3.34 -16.60
CA ARG A 75 2.37 3.98 -15.72
C ARG A 75 3.23 4.99 -16.48
N SER A 76 3.86 5.91 -15.75
CA SER A 76 4.72 6.97 -16.30
C SER A 76 6.08 6.46 -16.79
N GLY A 77 6.50 5.28 -16.34
CA GLY A 77 7.87 4.79 -16.49
C GLY A 77 8.86 5.42 -15.51
N LEU A 78 8.38 6.17 -14.51
CA LEU A 78 9.16 6.79 -13.45
C LEU A 78 8.67 6.34 -12.07
N ALA A 79 9.59 6.12 -11.14
CA ALA A 79 9.29 5.76 -9.76
C ALA A 79 8.42 6.83 -9.08
N GLY A 80 7.44 6.39 -8.31
CA GLY A 80 6.49 7.27 -7.65
C GLY A 80 5.15 6.59 -7.35
N GLY A 81 4.09 7.39 -7.25
CA GLY A 81 2.76 6.96 -6.81
C GLY A 81 2.36 7.59 -5.49
N VAL A 82 1.08 7.53 -5.13
CA VAL A 82 0.57 8.05 -3.83
C VAL A 82 0.17 6.94 -2.86
N GLY A 83 0.08 5.70 -3.35
CA GLY A 83 -0.15 4.50 -2.55
C GLY A 83 -1.62 4.13 -2.41
N ASP A 84 -2.47 4.61 -3.33
CA ASP A 84 -3.83 4.10 -3.53
C ASP A 84 -3.86 3.10 -4.70
N GLN A 85 -5.01 2.47 -4.93
CA GLN A 85 -5.15 1.43 -5.95
C GLN A 85 -4.95 1.96 -7.38
N ASP A 86 -5.33 3.21 -7.65
CA ASP A 86 -5.20 3.83 -8.97
C ASP A 86 -3.78 4.35 -9.23
N SER A 87 -3.03 4.64 -8.17
CA SER A 87 -1.69 5.18 -8.18
C SER A 87 -0.82 4.49 -7.11
N PRO A 88 -0.55 3.17 -7.28
CA PRO A 88 0.30 2.43 -6.37
C PRO A 88 1.72 2.97 -6.41
N ILE A 89 2.43 2.82 -5.29
CA ILE A 89 3.84 3.20 -5.15
C ILE A 89 4.73 2.15 -5.83
N THR A 90 5.77 2.60 -6.49
CA THR A 90 6.78 1.73 -7.10
C THR A 90 7.43 0.80 -6.08
N ALA A 91 7.53 -0.47 -6.43
CA ALA A 91 8.36 -1.46 -5.74
C ALA A 91 9.36 -2.09 -6.71
N ALA A 92 10.56 -2.34 -6.20
CA ALA A 92 11.65 -3.03 -6.89
C ALA A 92 11.87 -4.41 -6.28
N SER A 93 12.31 -5.37 -7.08
CA SER A 93 12.72 -6.70 -6.61
C SER A 93 13.61 -7.37 -7.66
N ALA A 94 14.18 -8.54 -7.35
CA ALA A 94 15.06 -9.26 -8.27
C ALA A 94 14.33 -10.19 -9.26
N GLY A 95 13.00 -10.32 -9.14
CA GLY A 95 12.12 -10.96 -10.14
C GLY A 95 11.96 -12.48 -10.07
N ASP A 96 12.72 -13.19 -9.23
CA ASP A 96 12.61 -14.64 -9.09
C ASP A 96 11.74 -15.04 -7.89
N ASN A 97 10.88 -16.06 -8.07
CA ASN A 97 10.04 -16.67 -7.02
C ASN A 97 9.17 -15.70 -6.19
N LEU A 98 8.79 -14.56 -6.76
CA LEU A 98 7.98 -13.56 -6.06
C LEU A 98 6.51 -13.97 -5.93
N PRO A 99 5.84 -13.58 -4.84
CA PRO A 99 4.39 -13.79 -4.66
C PRO A 99 3.54 -12.82 -5.51
N VAL A 100 4.17 -11.86 -6.19
CA VAL A 100 3.54 -10.84 -7.05
C VAL A 100 4.25 -10.84 -8.40
N ALA A 101 3.49 -10.88 -9.50
CA ALA A 101 4.09 -10.85 -10.82
C ALA A 101 4.52 -9.43 -11.22
N GLN A 102 5.42 -9.33 -12.20
CA GLN A 102 5.80 -8.03 -12.77
C GLN A 102 4.55 -7.30 -13.30
N CYS A 103 4.45 -6.01 -12.96
CA CYS A 103 3.34 -5.12 -13.23
C CYS A 103 2.03 -5.41 -12.49
N ASP A 104 2.04 -6.33 -11.52
CA ASP A 104 0.91 -6.52 -10.60
C ASP A 104 1.09 -5.72 -9.32
N SER A 105 -0.04 -5.38 -8.71
CA SER A 105 -0.10 -4.62 -7.46
C SER A 105 -0.31 -5.52 -6.25
N PHE A 106 0.15 -5.05 -5.10
CA PHE A 106 -0.04 -5.65 -3.80
C PHE A 106 -0.26 -4.57 -2.74
N TYR A 107 -0.74 -4.97 -1.58
CA TYR A 107 -1.03 -4.05 -0.49
C TYR A 107 -0.20 -4.39 0.75
N VAL A 108 0.36 -3.35 1.38
CA VAL A 108 1.20 -3.45 2.58
C VAL A 108 0.39 -2.93 3.78
N PRO A 109 -0.12 -3.82 4.66
CA PRO A 109 -1.09 -3.44 5.69
C PRO A 109 -0.59 -2.45 6.73
N TYR A 110 0.68 -2.56 7.15
CA TYR A 110 1.23 -1.67 8.19
C TYR A 110 1.43 -0.22 7.69
N LEU A 111 1.48 -0.03 6.37
CA LEU A 111 1.53 1.28 5.72
C LEU A 111 0.16 1.76 5.25
N GLN A 112 -0.81 0.85 5.15
CA GLN A 112 -2.10 1.06 4.49
C GLN A 112 -1.94 1.62 3.07
N LYS A 113 -1.05 1.01 2.28
CA LYS A 113 -0.68 1.50 0.96
C LYS A 113 -0.55 0.39 -0.06
N TRP A 114 -0.85 0.76 -1.30
CA TRP A 114 -0.70 -0.04 -2.49
C TRP A 114 0.66 0.18 -3.12
N PHE A 115 1.25 -0.92 -3.58
CA PHE A 115 2.51 -0.95 -4.28
C PHE A 115 2.36 -1.75 -5.58
N ILE A 116 3.21 -1.48 -6.55
CA ILE A 116 3.26 -2.18 -7.84
C ILE A 116 4.69 -2.61 -8.12
N TYR A 117 4.87 -3.88 -8.50
CA TYR A 117 6.18 -4.39 -8.85
C TYR A 117 6.56 -3.97 -10.28
N GLU A 118 7.31 -2.88 -10.41
CA GLU A 118 7.63 -2.26 -11.71
C GLU A 118 9.10 -1.83 -11.87
N ASP A 119 9.96 -2.12 -10.89
CA ASP A 119 11.38 -1.86 -10.98
C ASP A 119 12.25 -3.08 -10.61
N PHE A 120 13.55 -3.00 -10.89
CA PHE A 120 14.50 -4.07 -10.59
C PHE A 120 15.47 -3.67 -9.48
N CYS A 121 15.70 -4.57 -8.55
CA CYS A 121 16.66 -4.40 -7.46
C CYS A 121 17.64 -5.59 -7.46
N THR A 122 18.93 -5.30 -7.63
CA THR A 122 19.98 -6.34 -7.71
C THR A 122 20.21 -7.03 -6.37
N ASP A 123 20.09 -6.30 -5.27
CA ASP A 123 20.35 -6.81 -3.91
C ASP A 123 19.13 -7.49 -3.27
N CYS A 124 17.97 -7.43 -3.94
CA CYS A 124 16.71 -8.00 -3.47
C CYS A 124 16.58 -9.49 -3.80
N GLN A 125 17.67 -10.25 -3.63
CA GLN A 125 17.78 -11.68 -3.97
C GLN A 125 17.53 -12.61 -2.77
N ASP A 126 17.09 -12.05 -1.65
CA ASP A 126 16.92 -12.74 -0.37
C ASP A 126 15.82 -13.82 -0.39
N ASP A 127 15.95 -14.77 0.55
CA ASP A 127 14.90 -15.71 0.98
C ASP A 127 14.54 -15.37 2.44
N PRO A 128 13.33 -14.87 2.74
CA PRO A 128 12.12 -14.86 1.90
C PRO A 128 12.14 -13.80 0.79
N PRO A 129 11.20 -13.86 -0.18
CA PRO A 129 11.05 -12.86 -1.24
C PRO A 129 11.15 -11.43 -0.72
N HIS A 130 11.92 -10.58 -1.41
CA HIS A 130 12.27 -9.24 -0.95
C HIS A 130 11.78 -8.17 -1.93
N PHE A 131 11.03 -7.19 -1.43
CA PHE A 131 10.70 -5.97 -2.15
C PHE A 131 11.35 -4.75 -1.50
N ASP A 132 11.90 -3.89 -2.34
CA ASP A 132 12.40 -2.59 -1.95
C ASP A 132 11.40 -1.51 -2.41
N LEU A 133 10.95 -0.66 -1.49
CA LEU A 133 9.78 0.19 -1.68
C LEU A 133 10.19 1.67 -1.83
N PHE A 134 9.69 2.34 -2.86
CA PHE A 134 10.07 3.73 -3.13
C PHE A 134 9.48 4.69 -2.09
N ALA A 135 10.33 5.30 -1.27
CA ALA A 135 9.98 6.22 -0.19
C ALA A 135 9.76 7.66 -0.68
N GLY A 136 10.33 8.04 -1.83
CA GLY A 136 10.12 9.34 -2.46
C GLY A 136 11.38 10.01 -2.98
N GLY A 137 11.31 11.33 -3.16
CA GLY A 137 12.40 12.15 -3.68
C GLY A 137 12.36 12.31 -5.21
N SER A 138 13.14 13.27 -5.70
CA SER A 138 13.25 13.62 -7.12
C SER A 138 14.52 14.46 -7.36
N PRO A 139 14.87 14.72 -8.64
CA PRO A 139 15.98 15.64 -8.95
C PRO A 139 15.79 17.07 -8.42
N ASP A 140 14.54 17.54 -8.30
CA ASP A 140 14.21 18.90 -7.86
C ASP A 140 14.03 19.01 -6.34
N ASP A 141 13.71 17.89 -5.68
CA ASP A 141 13.55 17.77 -4.24
C ASP A 141 13.97 16.37 -3.81
N ASN A 142 15.24 16.25 -3.40
CA ASN A 142 15.87 14.97 -3.08
C ASN A 142 15.68 14.55 -1.62
N LEU A 143 15.04 15.39 -0.80
CA LEU A 143 14.65 15.08 0.58
C LEU A 143 15.81 14.75 1.54
N CYS A 144 17.06 15.04 1.13
CA CYS A 144 18.24 14.85 1.96
C CYS A 144 18.32 15.84 3.13
N PRO A 145 18.96 15.44 4.26
CA PRO A 145 19.47 14.09 4.55
C PRO A 145 18.40 13.17 5.15
N ASN A 146 17.18 13.67 5.36
CA ASN A 146 16.20 13.01 6.21
C ASN A 146 15.54 11.78 5.57
N ILE A 147 15.55 11.68 4.24
CA ILE A 147 14.99 10.54 3.52
C ILE A 147 15.68 9.21 3.90
N CYS A 148 17.00 9.20 4.08
CA CYS A 148 17.73 7.98 4.47
C CYS A 148 17.32 7.49 5.87
N SER A 149 17.20 8.42 6.82
CA SER A 149 16.68 8.08 8.15
C SER A 149 15.22 7.61 8.09
N CYS A 150 14.49 7.97 7.04
CA CYS A 150 13.12 7.53 6.85
C CYS A 150 13.03 6.11 6.32
N GLU A 151 13.88 5.76 5.37
CA GLU A 151 14.01 4.39 4.86
C GLU A 151 14.33 3.42 6.01
N ASP A 152 15.30 3.78 6.86
CA ASP A 152 15.65 3.02 8.06
C ASP A 152 14.45 2.81 9.01
N GLN A 153 13.64 3.85 9.21
CA GLN A 153 12.48 3.77 10.10
C GLN A 153 11.34 2.95 9.51
N LEU A 154 11.10 3.07 8.20
CA LEU A 154 10.03 2.36 7.51
C LEU A 154 10.34 0.87 7.35
N THR A 155 11.62 0.50 7.28
CA THR A 155 12.12 -0.88 7.18
C THR A 155 11.80 -1.67 8.45
N PRO A 156 10.97 -2.73 8.36
CA PRO A 156 10.68 -3.56 9.52
C PRO A 156 11.87 -4.43 9.94
N ASP A 157 12.01 -4.68 11.25
CA ASP A 157 13.04 -5.59 11.80
C ASP A 157 12.84 -7.08 11.43
N ALA A 158 11.70 -7.43 10.83
CA ALA A 158 11.32 -8.79 10.50
C ALA A 158 10.46 -8.86 9.22
N ASP A 159 10.40 -10.05 8.63
CA ASP A 159 9.57 -10.31 7.47
C ASP A 159 8.10 -9.99 7.76
N THR A 160 7.41 -9.44 6.76
CA THR A 160 6.11 -8.79 6.88
C THR A 160 5.10 -9.40 5.93
N CYS A 161 3.86 -9.50 6.40
CA CYS A 161 2.70 -9.85 5.61
C CYS A 161 2.38 -8.78 4.56
N ILE A 162 2.23 -9.20 3.31
CA ILE A 162 1.57 -8.43 2.25
C ILE A 162 0.29 -9.13 1.80
N TYR A 163 -0.64 -8.37 1.25
CA TYR A 163 -1.83 -8.90 0.60
C TYR A 163 -1.63 -8.91 -0.91
N THR A 164 -1.86 -10.06 -1.54
CA THR A 164 -1.77 -10.28 -2.98
C THR A 164 -3.13 -10.68 -3.55
N ASP A 165 -3.25 -10.69 -4.89
CA ASP A 165 -4.53 -10.96 -5.58
C ASP A 165 -5.62 -9.97 -5.13
N VAL A 166 -5.30 -8.69 -5.26
CA VAL A 166 -6.05 -7.56 -4.71
C VAL A 166 -6.78 -6.78 -5.82
N ASP A 167 -7.11 -7.41 -6.94
CA ASP A 167 -7.59 -6.75 -8.16
C ASP A 167 -8.85 -5.87 -7.98
N ASP A 168 -9.69 -6.15 -6.98
CA ASP A 168 -10.83 -5.29 -6.63
C ASP A 168 -10.60 -4.40 -5.42
N GLY A 169 -9.51 -4.60 -4.67
CA GLY A 169 -9.06 -3.87 -3.46
C GLY A 169 -10.04 -3.76 -2.29
N GLY A 170 -11.30 -4.08 -2.56
CA GLY A 170 -12.51 -3.82 -1.79
C GLY A 170 -12.38 -2.72 -0.76
N ALA A 171 -12.59 -3.05 0.51
CA ALA A 171 -12.71 -2.08 1.59
C ALA A 171 -11.39 -1.87 2.37
N LEU A 172 -10.23 -2.12 1.76
CA LEU A 172 -8.94 -1.85 2.39
C LEU A 172 -8.80 -0.36 2.71
N GLU A 173 -8.43 -0.04 3.95
CA GLU A 173 -8.14 1.34 4.34
C GLU A 173 -6.90 1.84 3.60
N VAL A 174 -6.92 3.09 3.14
CA VAL A 174 -5.77 3.69 2.46
C VAL A 174 -5.37 4.95 3.19
N SER A 175 -4.09 5.02 3.57
CA SER A 175 -3.53 6.22 4.17
C SER A 175 -3.29 7.29 3.12
N GLY A 176 -3.87 8.47 3.35
CA GLY A 176 -3.68 9.65 2.51
C GLY A 176 -2.35 10.39 2.74
N SER A 177 -1.56 10.01 3.75
CA SER A 177 -0.25 10.62 4.01
C SER A 177 0.81 10.07 3.05
N ALA A 178 1.78 10.89 2.62
CA ALA A 178 2.97 10.38 1.93
C ALA A 178 3.80 9.48 2.86
N LEU A 179 4.58 8.54 2.31
CA LEU A 179 5.51 7.74 3.14
C LEU A 179 6.49 8.65 3.87
N PHE A 180 7.05 9.62 3.16
CA PHE A 180 7.83 10.72 3.73
C PHE A 180 7.26 12.07 3.27
N ASP A 181 7.03 13.00 4.20
CA ASP A 181 6.52 14.34 3.90
C ASP A 181 7.62 15.43 3.89
N GLY A 182 8.89 15.02 3.92
CA GLY A 182 10.06 15.90 4.07
C GLY A 182 10.50 16.10 5.53
N SER A 183 9.67 15.72 6.50
CA SER A 183 9.97 15.83 7.93
C SER A 183 9.64 14.57 8.74
N ASN A 184 8.57 13.86 8.39
CA ASN A 184 8.06 12.71 9.13
C ASN A 184 7.87 11.50 8.21
N CYS A 185 8.18 10.33 8.78
CA CYS A 185 7.91 9.03 8.20
C CYS A 185 6.56 8.52 8.70
N ASN A 186 5.65 8.30 7.78
CA ASN A 186 4.26 8.01 8.13
C ASN A 186 3.99 6.50 8.08
N PHE A 187 3.66 5.96 9.25
CA PHE A 187 3.02 4.65 9.41
C PHE A 187 1.53 4.89 9.62
N ALA A 188 0.67 4.07 9.03
CA ALA A 188 -0.77 4.27 9.12
C ALA A 188 -1.57 3.02 9.50
N GLY A 189 -0.94 1.84 9.44
CA GLY A 189 -1.56 0.58 9.82
C GLY A 189 -1.19 0.09 11.21
N THR A 190 -1.33 -1.22 11.41
CA THR A 190 -0.79 -1.92 12.58
C THR A 190 0.73 -1.97 12.53
N SER A 191 1.39 -2.50 13.55
CA SER A 191 2.81 -2.85 13.43
C SER A 191 3.03 -3.87 12.31
N ALA A 192 4.17 -3.79 11.64
CA ALA A 192 4.66 -4.82 10.75
C ALA A 192 4.65 -6.19 11.46
N SER A 193 4.12 -7.21 10.80
CA SER A 193 3.96 -8.55 11.36
C SER A 193 3.81 -9.58 10.26
N SER A 194 4.20 -10.82 10.54
CA SER A 194 4.05 -11.96 9.63
C SER A 194 2.60 -12.44 9.53
N CYS A 195 2.19 -13.00 8.38
CA CYS A 195 0.91 -13.69 8.20
C CYS A 195 0.89 -15.10 8.78
#